data_AF-A0A5J4P9Z2-F1
#
_entry.id   AF-A0A5J4P9Z2-F1
#
_cell.length_a   1.000
_cell.length_b   1.000
_cell.length_c   1.000
_cell.angle_alpha   90.00
_cell.angle_beta   90.00
_cell.angle_gamma   90.00
#
_symmetry.space_group_name_H-M   'P 1'
#
loop_
_entity.id
_entity.type
_entity.pdbx_description
1 polymer ?
#
loop_
_entity_poly.entity_id
_entity_poly.type
_entity_poly.pdbx_seq_one_letter_code
_entity_poly.pdbx_strand_id
1 'polypeptide(L)'
;FSKMAFNKKAHLRDNIEAIRIAFDLDREGRTPTPSERETLESYCGFGGIKAVLNPADKPEDVQHWTKTDSELFPLVTELYGVLRSGSENTAEYNRYVSSLKNSVLSAFYTPPKVVDALAEALKESGVEPVRLLDPSAGTGIFSEAFRLIAPLCEATHFEKDLITGKILSHLNPTETVRIEGFENIEARYNGYFDVVASNIPFGD
;
A
#
# COMPACT_ATOMS: atom_id res chain seq x y z
N PHE A 1 15.46 -0.14 23.59
CA PHE A 1 14.83 -0.89 22.49
C PHE A 1 15.89 -1.21 21.45
N SER A 2 16.26 -2.48 21.33
CA SER A 2 17.16 -2.92 20.26
C SER A 2 16.46 -2.65 18.92
N LYS A 3 17.08 -1.84 18.06
CA LYS A 3 16.62 -1.61 16.69
C LYS A 3 16.79 -2.95 15.96
N MET A 4 15.77 -3.81 15.95
CA MET A 4 15.79 -4.99 15.08
C MET A 4 16.07 -4.49 13.66
N ALA A 5 17.16 -4.98 13.07
CA ALA A 5 17.53 -4.59 11.72
C ALA A 5 16.40 -4.97 10.75
N PHE A 6 16.05 -4.06 9.84
CA PHE A 6 15.02 -4.27 8.83
C PHE A 6 15.32 -5.55 8.03
N ASN A 7 14.47 -6.57 8.18
CA ASN A 7 14.67 -7.84 7.50
C ASN A 7 14.01 -7.81 6.11
N LYS A 8 14.77 -7.34 5.11
CA LYS A 8 14.33 -7.23 3.71
C LYS A 8 13.66 -8.51 3.20
N LYS A 9 14.18 -9.68 3.58
CA LYS A 9 13.70 -10.98 3.10
C LYS A 9 12.34 -11.36 3.66
N ALA A 10 12.10 -11.07 4.94
CA ALA A 10 10.79 -11.27 5.56
C ALA A 10 9.76 -10.33 4.93
N HIS A 11 10.04 -9.02 4.90
CA HIS A 11 9.13 -8.04 4.30
C HIS A 11 8.83 -8.31 2.82
N LEU A 12 9.82 -8.76 2.05
CA LEU A 12 9.59 -9.12 0.65
C LEU A 12 8.63 -10.31 0.52
N ARG A 13 8.71 -11.31 1.41
CA ARG A 13 7.78 -12.45 1.42
C ARG A 13 6.38 -12.02 1.80
N ASP A 14 6.25 -11.23 2.86
CA ASP A 14 4.96 -10.72 3.33
C ASP A 14 4.28 -9.90 2.22
N ASN A 15 5.04 -9.05 1.54
CA ASN A 15 4.53 -8.29 0.40
C ASN A 15 4.11 -9.18 -0.77
N ILE A 16 4.90 -10.20 -1.13
CA ILE A 16 4.55 -11.12 -2.24
C ILE A 16 3.24 -11.84 -1.94
N GLU A 17 3.07 -12.32 -0.71
CA GLU A 17 1.86 -13.04 -0.32
C GLU A 17 0.64 -12.13 -0.28
N ALA A 18 0.77 -10.91 0.25
CA ALA A 18 -0.31 -9.92 0.21
C ALA A 18 -0.76 -9.60 -1.24
N ILE A 19 0.20 -9.46 -2.16
CA ILE A 19 -0.09 -9.22 -3.59
C ILE A 19 -0.79 -10.42 -4.21
N ARG A 20 -0.35 -11.63 -3.91
CA ARG A 20 -0.99 -12.87 -4.39
C ARG A 20 -2.43 -12.95 -3.93
N ILE A 21 -2.67 -12.76 -2.64
CA ILE A 21 -4.01 -12.73 -2.04
C ILE A 21 -4.88 -11.67 -2.71
N ALA A 22 -4.37 -10.45 -2.90
CA ALA A 22 -5.12 -9.38 -3.55
C ALA A 22 -5.57 -9.76 -4.97
N PHE A 23 -4.69 -10.36 -5.78
CA PHE A 23 -5.07 -10.85 -7.10
C PHE A 23 -6.09 -12.00 -7.06
N ASP A 24 -5.95 -12.91 -6.10
CA ASP A 24 -6.90 -14.02 -5.93
C ASP A 24 -8.28 -13.49 -5.53
N LEU A 25 -8.35 -12.51 -4.64
CA LEU A 25 -9.61 -11.86 -4.21
C LEU A 25 -10.32 -11.14 -5.36
N ASP A 26 -9.58 -10.44 -6.22
CA ASP A 26 -10.15 -9.80 -7.42
C ASP A 26 -10.75 -10.84 -8.37
N ARG A 27 -10.01 -11.91 -8.64
CA ARG A 27 -10.47 -12.99 -9.54
C ARG A 27 -11.71 -13.69 -8.98
N GLU A 28 -11.78 -13.85 -7.66
CA GLU A 28 -12.87 -14.53 -6.96
C GLU A 28 -14.06 -13.61 -6.66
N GLY A 29 -13.88 -12.29 -6.75
CA GLY A 29 -14.93 -11.30 -6.49
C GLY A 29 -15.44 -11.33 -5.04
N ARG A 30 -14.55 -11.54 -4.07
CA ARG A 30 -14.91 -11.67 -2.64
C ARG A 30 -14.07 -10.80 -1.72
N THR A 31 -14.53 -10.63 -0.49
CA THR A 31 -13.78 -9.97 0.59
C THR A 31 -12.78 -10.93 1.25
N PRO A 32 -11.68 -10.42 1.84
CA PRO A 32 -10.72 -11.26 2.54
C PRO A 32 -11.33 -11.94 3.77
N THR A 33 -10.88 -13.16 4.04
CA THR A 33 -11.05 -13.81 5.35
C THR A 33 -10.19 -13.11 6.42
N PRO A 34 -10.42 -13.36 7.72
CA PRO A 34 -9.60 -12.76 8.77
C PRO A 34 -8.09 -13.03 8.64
N SER A 35 -7.70 -14.24 8.22
CA SER A 35 -6.29 -14.59 8.03
C SER A 35 -5.66 -13.93 6.79
N GLU A 36 -6.42 -13.82 5.70
CA GLU A 36 -5.97 -13.08 4.52
C GLU A 36 -5.86 -11.59 4.82
N ARG A 37 -6.79 -11.04 5.60
CA ARG A 37 -6.74 -9.64 6.07
C ARG A 37 -5.46 -9.37 6.86
N GLU A 38 -5.09 -10.21 7.82
CA GLU A 38 -3.82 -10.05 8.57
C GLU A 38 -2.59 -10.02 7.64
N THR A 39 -2.64 -10.83 6.57
CA THR A 39 -1.56 -10.87 5.57
C THR A 39 -1.53 -9.59 4.73
N LEU A 40 -2.69 -9.08 4.32
CA LEU A 40 -2.82 -7.81 3.61
C LEU A 40 -2.35 -6.62 4.49
N GLU A 41 -2.68 -6.63 5.79
CA GLU A 41 -2.26 -5.61 6.78
C GLU A 41 -0.74 -5.63 7.02
N SER A 42 -0.09 -6.77 6.76
CA SER A 42 1.38 -6.92 6.85
C SER A 42 2.13 -6.33 5.64
N TYR A 43 1.43 -5.94 4.58
CA TYR A 43 2.04 -5.28 3.42
C TYR A 43 2.63 -3.93 3.81
N CYS A 44 3.92 -3.73 3.54
CA CYS A 44 4.63 -2.49 3.87
C CYS A 44 5.27 -1.80 2.66
N GLY A 45 4.98 -2.27 1.45
CA GLY A 45 5.54 -1.74 0.22
C GLY A 45 7.05 -1.98 0.08
N PHE A 46 7.67 -1.34 -0.92
CA PHE A 46 9.03 -1.68 -1.36
C PHE A 46 10.09 -0.61 -1.10
N GLY A 47 9.77 0.49 -0.39
CA GLY A 47 10.69 1.60 -0.14
C GLY A 47 12.03 1.19 0.49
N GLY A 48 12.02 0.17 1.37
CA GLY A 48 13.21 -0.41 1.99
C GLY A 48 13.92 -1.50 1.18
N ILE A 49 13.37 -1.92 0.04
CA ILE A 49 13.77 -3.12 -0.71
C ILE A 49 14.15 -2.75 -2.15
N LYS A 50 15.12 -1.84 -2.31
CA LYS A 50 15.59 -1.36 -3.63
C LYS A 50 16.00 -2.48 -4.61
N ALA A 51 16.30 -3.67 -4.11
CA ALA A 51 16.65 -4.83 -4.91
C ALA A 51 15.54 -5.24 -5.90
N VAL A 52 14.28 -4.89 -5.64
CA VAL A 52 13.17 -5.13 -6.60
C VAL A 52 13.33 -4.37 -7.91
N LEU A 53 14.17 -3.32 -7.95
CA LEU A 53 14.45 -2.56 -9.16
C LEU A 53 15.38 -3.32 -10.13
N ASN A 54 16.10 -4.33 -9.65
CA ASN A 54 17.05 -5.10 -10.45
C ASN A 54 16.31 -6.06 -11.41
N PRO A 55 16.90 -6.39 -12.57
CA PRO A 55 16.40 -7.43 -13.45
C PRO A 55 16.34 -8.80 -12.75
N ALA A 56 15.27 -9.56 -12.97
CA ALA A 56 15.08 -10.91 -12.42
C ALA A 56 14.14 -11.76 -13.29
N ASP A 57 14.20 -11.58 -14.61
CA ASP A 57 13.40 -12.35 -15.57
C ASP A 57 14.05 -13.70 -15.90
N LYS A 58 15.38 -13.77 -15.84
CA LYS A 58 16.17 -14.95 -16.20
C LYS A 58 17.16 -15.33 -15.11
N PRO A 59 17.49 -16.62 -14.92
CA PRO A 59 18.47 -17.04 -13.92
C PRO A 59 19.82 -16.32 -14.03
N GLU A 60 20.24 -15.96 -15.25
CA GLU A 60 21.51 -15.25 -15.48
C GLU A 60 21.50 -13.81 -14.95
N ASP A 61 20.32 -13.21 -14.75
CA ASP A 61 20.17 -11.83 -14.29
C ASP A 61 20.79 -11.61 -12.90
N VAL A 62 20.97 -12.68 -12.11
CA VAL A 62 21.66 -12.63 -10.82
C VAL A 62 23.06 -12.01 -10.90
N GLN A 63 23.70 -12.04 -12.08
CA GLN A 63 24.99 -11.38 -12.31
C GLN A 63 24.93 -9.85 -12.16
N HIS A 64 23.75 -9.25 -12.29
CA HIS A 64 23.51 -7.81 -12.12
C HIS A 64 23.25 -7.43 -10.66
N TRP A 65 23.21 -8.41 -9.75
CA TRP A 65 22.89 -8.19 -8.34
C TRP A 65 24.14 -8.00 -7.50
N THR A 66 24.01 -7.20 -6.44
CA THR A 66 25.06 -7.11 -5.43
C THR A 66 25.18 -8.43 -4.67
N LYS A 67 26.37 -8.75 -4.17
CA LYS A 67 26.57 -9.93 -3.30
C LYS A 67 25.66 -9.94 -2.08
N THR A 68 25.28 -8.76 -1.60
CA THR A 68 24.46 -8.60 -0.40
C THR A 68 22.98 -8.83 -0.68
N ASP A 69 22.49 -8.47 -1.87
CA ASP A 69 21.08 -8.63 -2.23
C ASP A 69 20.80 -9.91 -3.03
N SER A 70 21.81 -10.65 -3.50
CA SER A 70 21.64 -11.84 -4.33
C SER A 70 20.78 -12.93 -3.69
N GLU A 71 20.69 -12.98 -2.35
CA GLU A 71 19.79 -13.90 -1.65
C GLU A 71 18.30 -13.58 -1.83
N LEU A 72 17.96 -12.35 -2.24
CA LEU A 72 16.60 -11.90 -2.53
C LEU A 72 16.19 -12.20 -3.98
N PHE A 73 17.15 -12.57 -4.85
CA PHE A 73 16.91 -12.85 -6.26
C PHE A 73 15.74 -13.84 -6.50
N PRO A 74 15.65 -14.99 -5.79
CA PRO A 74 14.54 -15.91 -5.98
C PRO A 74 13.18 -15.30 -5.64
N LEU A 75 13.12 -14.48 -4.59
CA LEU A 75 11.88 -13.82 -4.17
C LEU A 75 11.48 -12.69 -5.13
N VAL A 76 12.43 -11.94 -5.68
CA VAL A 76 12.11 -10.92 -6.69
C VAL A 76 11.69 -11.55 -8.02
N THR A 77 12.27 -12.70 -8.38
CA THR A 77 11.78 -13.52 -9.49
C THR A 77 10.34 -13.97 -9.25
N GLU A 78 10.03 -14.46 -8.04
CA GLU A 78 8.68 -14.85 -7.63
C GLU A 78 7.70 -13.67 -7.68
N LEU A 79 8.08 -12.50 -7.16
CA LEU A 79 7.30 -11.28 -7.21
C LEU A 79 6.90 -10.93 -8.65
N TYR A 80 7.85 -10.92 -9.58
CA TYR A 80 7.55 -10.67 -11.00
C TYR A 80 6.67 -11.77 -11.61
N GLY A 81 6.81 -13.02 -11.17
CA GLY A 81 5.93 -14.13 -11.54
C GLY A 81 4.49 -13.95 -11.04
N VAL A 82 4.30 -13.49 -9.81
CA VAL A 82 2.99 -13.17 -9.22
C VAL A 82 2.35 -12.00 -9.97
N LEU A 83 3.09 -10.91 -10.21
CA LEU A 83 2.60 -9.78 -11.01
C LEU A 83 2.19 -10.21 -12.41
N ARG A 84 2.98 -11.07 -13.05
CA ARG A 84 2.68 -11.57 -14.39
C ARG A 84 1.43 -12.46 -14.41
N SER A 85 1.28 -13.33 -13.42
CA SER A 85 0.13 -14.23 -13.29
C SER A 85 -1.16 -13.50 -12.92
N GLY A 86 -1.05 -12.42 -12.14
CA GLY A 86 -2.16 -11.55 -11.75
C GLY A 86 -2.54 -10.50 -12.81
N SER A 87 -1.81 -10.41 -13.92
CA SER A 87 -2.10 -9.49 -15.02
C SER A 87 -2.86 -10.19 -16.14
N GLU A 88 -3.86 -9.53 -16.71
CA GLU A 88 -4.61 -10.01 -17.86
C GLU A 88 -3.76 -10.07 -19.13
N ASN A 89 -2.81 -9.14 -19.26
CA ASN A 89 -1.97 -9.00 -20.45
C ASN A 89 -0.63 -8.29 -20.13
N THR A 90 0.25 -8.25 -21.13
CA THR A 90 1.58 -7.64 -20.99
C THR A 90 1.54 -6.14 -20.68
N ALA A 91 0.57 -5.39 -21.19
CA ALA A 91 0.47 -3.96 -20.92
C ALA A 91 0.11 -3.70 -19.46
N GLU A 92 -0.81 -4.47 -18.89
CA GLU A 92 -1.16 -4.39 -17.47
C GLU A 92 0.02 -4.81 -16.57
N TYR A 93 0.70 -5.92 -16.90
CA TYR A 93 1.92 -6.33 -16.20
C TYR A 93 2.95 -5.20 -16.15
N ASN A 94 3.20 -4.55 -17.29
CA ASN A 94 4.14 -3.43 -17.37
C ASN A 94 3.69 -2.24 -16.50
N ARG A 95 2.38 -2.00 -16.38
CA ARG A 95 1.83 -0.96 -15.48
C ARG A 95 2.07 -1.31 -14.02
N TYR A 96 1.81 -2.54 -13.58
CA TYR A 96 2.10 -2.96 -12.20
C TYR A 96 3.60 -2.87 -11.88
N VAL A 97 4.47 -3.32 -12.80
CA VAL A 97 5.92 -3.21 -12.62
C VAL A 97 6.37 -1.76 -12.53
N SER A 98 5.83 -0.88 -13.39
CA SER A 98 6.16 0.55 -13.35
C SER A 98 5.69 1.20 -12.05
N SER A 99 4.47 0.87 -11.61
CA SER A 99 3.91 1.32 -10.33
C SER A 99 4.80 0.92 -9.15
N LEU A 100 5.15 -0.37 -9.08
CA LEU A 100 6.03 -0.92 -8.05
C LEU A 100 7.39 -0.21 -8.02
N LYS A 101 8.00 0.04 -9.18
CA LYS A 101 9.28 0.74 -9.26
C LYS A 101 9.18 2.19 -8.78
N ASN A 102 8.07 2.86 -9.07
CA ASN A 102 7.82 4.23 -8.60
C ASN A 102 7.59 4.26 -7.08
N SER A 103 6.86 3.30 -6.51
CA SER A 103 6.59 3.26 -5.06
C SER A 103 7.87 3.02 -4.23
N VAL A 104 8.89 2.35 -4.77
CA VAL A 104 10.21 2.24 -4.11
C VAL A 104 10.82 3.61 -3.80
N LEU A 105 10.52 4.64 -4.61
CA LEU A 105 11.11 5.97 -4.48
C LEU A 105 10.33 6.88 -3.53
N SER A 106 9.04 6.60 -3.30
CA SER A 106 8.12 7.50 -2.59
C SER A 106 7.42 6.89 -1.38
N ALA A 107 7.42 5.57 -1.20
CA ALA A 107 6.72 4.91 -0.10
C ALA A 107 7.48 5.07 1.23
N PHE A 108 7.11 6.11 1.98
CA PHE A 108 7.57 6.32 3.34
C PHE A 108 6.50 5.89 4.35
N TYR A 109 6.90 5.03 5.28
CA TYR A 109 6.01 4.49 6.30
C TYR A 109 5.63 5.55 7.34
N THR A 110 4.33 5.69 7.61
CA THR A 110 3.81 6.49 8.73
C THR A 110 3.78 5.62 10.00
N PRO A 111 4.52 5.97 11.06
CA PRO A 111 4.46 5.20 12.30
C PRO A 111 3.06 5.25 12.95
N PRO A 112 2.47 4.12 13.39
CA PRO A 112 1.11 4.07 13.94
C PRO A 112 0.91 5.06 15.08
N LYS A 113 1.91 5.18 15.97
CA LYS A 113 1.90 6.13 17.10
C LYS A 113 1.68 7.59 16.69
N VAL A 114 2.11 7.99 15.49
CA VAL A 114 1.90 9.36 15.00
C VAL A 114 0.43 9.55 14.65
N VAL A 115 -0.17 8.56 14.01
CA VAL A 115 -1.58 8.57 13.60
C VAL A 115 -2.50 8.47 14.82
N ASP A 116 -2.16 7.60 15.77
CA ASP A 116 -2.88 7.45 17.04
C ASP A 116 -2.95 8.78 17.80
N ALA A 117 -1.83 9.51 17.87
CA ALA A 117 -1.77 10.81 18.53
C ALA A 117 -2.64 11.86 17.81
N LEU A 118 -2.73 11.82 16.48
CA LEU A 118 -3.61 12.71 15.72
C LEU A 118 -5.09 12.38 15.97
N ALA A 119 -5.46 11.11 15.99
CA ALA A 119 -6.81 10.68 16.31
C ALA A 119 -7.18 11.08 17.74
N GLU A 120 -6.31 10.81 18.72
CA GLU A 120 -6.53 11.21 20.12
C GLU A 120 -6.74 12.72 20.27
N ALA A 121 -5.92 13.54 19.60
CA ALA A 121 -6.06 14.99 19.64
C ALA A 121 -7.42 15.48 19.09
N LEU A 122 -7.94 14.87 18.02
CA LEU A 122 -9.28 15.18 17.49
C LEU A 122 -10.37 14.82 18.50
N LYS A 123 -10.27 13.64 19.10
CA LYS A 123 -11.21 13.17 20.13
C LYS A 123 -11.23 14.09 21.35
N GLU A 124 -10.06 14.47 21.88
CA GLU A 124 -9.94 15.39 23.02
C GLU A 124 -10.49 16.77 22.73
N SER A 125 -10.42 17.20 21.46
CA SER A 125 -10.98 18.46 20.98
C SER A 125 -12.50 18.40 20.74
N GLY A 126 -13.14 17.24 20.96
CA GLY A 126 -14.57 17.03 20.69
C GLY A 126 -14.92 17.03 19.20
N VAL A 127 -13.95 16.73 18.33
CA VAL A 127 -14.14 16.64 16.87
C VAL A 127 -14.46 15.19 16.51
N GLU A 128 -15.67 14.96 16.00
CA GLU A 128 -16.12 13.66 15.47
C GLU A 128 -16.30 13.80 13.96
N PRO A 129 -15.26 13.51 13.14
CA PRO A 129 -15.36 13.64 11.69
C PRO A 129 -16.36 12.63 11.12
N VAL A 130 -17.16 13.07 10.16
CA VAL A 130 -18.09 12.20 9.41
C VAL A 130 -17.50 11.86 8.04
N ARG A 131 -16.67 12.74 7.47
CA ARG A 131 -16.04 12.55 6.16
C ARG A 131 -14.54 12.84 6.22
N LEU A 132 -13.74 11.80 6.04
CA LEU A 132 -12.29 11.86 5.95
C LEU A 132 -11.83 11.79 4.48
N LEU A 133 -10.82 12.57 4.14
CA LEU A 133 -10.06 12.43 2.91
C LEU A 133 -8.60 12.06 3.24
N ASP A 134 -8.12 10.98 2.64
CA ASP A 134 -6.71 10.60 2.62
C ASP A 134 -6.16 10.65 1.18
N PRO A 135 -5.47 11.74 0.77
CA PRO A 135 -4.96 11.93 -0.59
C PRO A 135 -3.79 11.02 -1.00
N SER A 136 -3.20 10.27 -0.08
CA SER A 136 -2.09 9.33 -0.34
C SER A 136 -2.10 8.21 0.69
N ALA A 137 -3.12 7.36 0.57
CA ALA A 137 -3.57 6.52 1.67
C ALA A 137 -2.63 5.36 2.03
N GLY A 138 -1.77 4.92 1.11
CA GLY A 138 -1.04 3.68 1.31
C GLY A 138 -2.02 2.54 1.60
N THR A 139 -1.86 1.87 2.74
CA THR A 139 -2.77 0.80 3.20
C THR A 139 -3.92 1.30 4.10
N GLY A 140 -4.05 2.61 4.31
CA GLY A 140 -5.23 3.21 4.96
C GLY A 140 -5.09 3.49 6.46
N ILE A 141 -3.86 3.63 6.96
CA ILE A 141 -3.57 3.79 8.40
C ILE A 141 -4.32 4.94 9.07
N PHE A 142 -4.55 6.06 8.36
CA PHE A 142 -5.31 7.19 8.89
C PHE A 142 -6.79 6.86 9.10
N SER A 143 -7.41 6.23 8.09
CA SER A 143 -8.81 5.83 8.18
C SER A 143 -9.05 4.79 9.27
N GLU A 144 -8.13 3.84 9.46
CA GLU A 144 -8.22 2.84 10.53
C GLU A 144 -8.21 3.50 11.91
N ALA A 145 -7.23 4.37 12.17
CA ALA A 145 -7.11 5.06 13.45
C ALA A 145 -8.32 5.97 13.72
N PHE A 146 -8.80 6.68 12.71
CA PHE A 146 -9.91 7.62 12.87
C PHE A 146 -11.25 6.89 13.08
N ARG A 147 -11.44 5.71 12.47
CA ARG A 147 -12.64 4.88 12.69
C ARG A 147 -12.75 4.38 14.13
N LEU A 148 -11.63 4.23 14.86
CA LEU A 148 -11.66 3.86 16.28
C LEU A 148 -12.28 4.95 17.17
N ILE A 149 -12.13 6.22 16.78
CA ILE A 149 -12.69 7.36 17.53
C ILE A 149 -14.02 7.87 16.97
N ALA A 150 -14.25 7.69 15.67
CA ALA A 150 -15.44 8.10 14.94
C ALA A 150 -15.92 6.95 14.04
N PRO A 151 -16.67 5.97 14.59
CA PRO A 151 -17.07 4.76 13.86
C PRO A 151 -17.98 5.00 12.65
N LEU A 152 -18.61 6.19 12.56
CA LEU A 152 -19.47 6.61 11.45
C LEU A 152 -18.72 7.44 10.39
N CYS A 153 -17.39 7.62 10.54
CA CYS A 153 -16.58 8.36 9.60
C CYS A 153 -16.42 7.56 8.30
N GLU A 154 -16.91 8.11 7.20
CA GLU A 154 -16.67 7.59 5.84
C GLU A 154 -15.37 8.17 5.30
N ALA A 155 -14.51 7.33 4.74
CA ALA A 155 -13.22 7.70 4.21
C ALA A 155 -13.20 7.63 2.68
N THR A 156 -12.65 8.66 2.07
CA THR A 156 -12.26 8.68 0.65
C THR A 156 -10.75 8.64 0.56
N HIS A 157 -10.24 7.63 -0.14
CA HIS A 157 -8.81 7.38 -0.30
C HIS A 157 -8.37 7.62 -1.74
N PHE A 158 -7.20 8.20 -1.90
CA PHE A 158 -6.45 8.19 -3.15
C PHE A 158 -5.13 7.46 -2.94
N GLU A 159 -4.78 6.58 -3.88
CA GLU A 159 -3.48 5.92 -3.91
C GLU A 159 -3.02 5.77 -5.37
N LYS A 160 -1.83 6.30 -5.67
CA LYS A 160 -1.27 6.29 -7.04
C LYS A 160 -0.69 4.93 -7.40
N ASP A 161 -0.17 4.20 -6.42
CA ASP A 161 0.41 2.89 -6.64
C ASP A 161 -0.69 1.84 -6.84
N LEU A 162 -0.70 1.21 -8.02
CA LEU A 162 -1.73 0.25 -8.44
C LEU A 162 -1.83 -0.96 -7.50
N ILE A 163 -0.70 -1.42 -6.97
CA ILE A 163 -0.64 -2.60 -6.10
C ILE A 163 -1.14 -2.24 -4.70
N THR A 164 -0.62 -1.15 -4.15
CA THR A 164 -1.00 -0.64 -2.83
C THR A 164 -2.47 -0.25 -2.81
N GLY A 165 -2.96 0.43 -3.85
CA GLY A 165 -4.37 0.79 -3.99
C GLY A 165 -5.28 -0.43 -4.07
N LYS A 166 -4.86 -1.51 -4.75
CA LYS A 166 -5.60 -2.78 -4.80
C LYS A 166 -5.69 -3.43 -3.41
N ILE A 167 -4.57 -3.51 -2.69
CA ILE A 167 -4.55 -4.02 -1.31
C ILE A 167 -5.44 -3.18 -0.41
N LEU A 168 -5.34 -1.85 -0.51
CA LEU A 168 -6.19 -0.89 0.21
C LEU A 168 -7.67 -1.12 -0.04
N SER A 169 -8.08 -1.38 -1.29
CA SER A 169 -9.47 -1.69 -1.64
C SER A 169 -10.00 -2.95 -0.93
N HIS A 170 -9.18 -4.00 -0.78
CA HIS A 170 -9.58 -5.20 -0.04
C HIS A 170 -9.58 -4.99 1.49
N LEU A 171 -8.70 -4.13 2.00
CA LEU A 171 -8.69 -3.74 3.42
C LEU A 171 -9.88 -2.87 3.79
N ASN A 172 -10.40 -2.07 2.85
CA ASN A 172 -11.49 -1.12 3.06
C ASN A 172 -12.63 -1.30 2.04
N PRO A 173 -13.33 -2.46 2.02
CA PRO A 173 -14.30 -2.80 0.98
C PRO A 173 -15.60 -1.97 1.02
N THR A 174 -15.84 -1.25 2.13
CA THR A 174 -17.02 -0.38 2.31
C THR A 174 -16.71 1.10 2.09
N GLU A 175 -15.44 1.45 1.85
CA GLU A 175 -15.00 2.84 1.70
C GLU A 175 -14.78 3.19 0.23
N THR A 176 -14.63 4.48 -0.06
CA THR A 176 -14.24 4.93 -1.40
C THR A 176 -12.73 4.83 -1.55
N VAL A 177 -12.25 4.01 -2.47
CA VAL A 177 -10.82 3.90 -2.83
C VAL A 177 -10.65 4.23 -4.31
N ARG A 178 -9.86 5.27 -4.60
CA ARG A 178 -9.51 5.70 -5.95
C ARG A 178 -8.05 5.39 -6.21
N ILE A 179 -7.79 4.43 -7.08
CA ILE A 179 -6.42 4.04 -7.48
C ILE A 179 -5.91 4.98 -8.58
N GLU A 180 -5.69 6.23 -8.19
CA GLU A 180 -5.19 7.31 -9.03
C GLU A 180 -4.63 8.46 -8.17
N GLY A 181 -4.12 9.49 -8.83
CA GLY A 181 -3.65 10.69 -8.15
C GLY A 181 -4.75 11.54 -7.58
N PHE A 182 -4.52 12.09 -6.39
CA PHE A 182 -5.40 13.09 -5.77
C PHE A 182 -5.66 14.31 -6.67
N GLU A 183 -4.72 14.67 -7.55
CA GLU A 183 -4.90 15.74 -8.53
C GLU A 183 -6.11 15.55 -9.47
N ASN A 184 -6.65 14.34 -9.57
CA ASN A 184 -7.84 14.02 -10.37
C ASN A 184 -9.16 14.20 -9.59
N ILE A 185 -9.12 14.71 -8.35
CA ILE A 185 -10.34 14.97 -7.58
C ILE A 185 -11.19 16.06 -8.26
N GLU A 186 -12.49 15.82 -8.34
CA GLU A 186 -13.40 16.75 -8.99
C GLU A 186 -13.80 17.92 -8.08
N ALA A 187 -13.95 19.12 -8.66
CA ALA A 187 -14.28 20.34 -7.92
C ALA A 187 -15.58 20.29 -7.08
N ARG A 188 -16.46 19.31 -7.34
CA ARG A 188 -17.67 19.07 -6.53
C ARG A 188 -17.35 18.70 -5.07
N TYR A 189 -16.12 18.25 -4.78
CA TYR A 189 -15.68 17.93 -3.43
C TYR A 189 -15.16 19.15 -2.63
N ASN A 190 -15.21 20.36 -3.19
CA ASN A 190 -14.86 21.58 -2.46
C ASN A 190 -15.80 21.80 -1.26
N GLY A 191 -15.22 21.85 -0.05
CA GLY A 191 -15.98 21.99 1.20
C GLY A 191 -16.77 20.73 1.59
N TYR A 192 -16.46 19.57 1.01
CA TYR A 192 -17.19 18.32 1.27
C TYR A 192 -16.69 17.55 2.50
N PHE A 193 -15.38 17.54 2.73
CA PHE A 193 -14.73 16.76 3.79
C PHE A 193 -14.57 17.57 5.09
N ASP A 194 -14.70 16.89 6.23
CA ASP A 194 -14.51 17.48 7.55
C ASP A 194 -13.03 17.52 7.92
N VAL A 195 -12.29 16.46 7.55
CA VAL A 195 -10.86 16.32 7.84
C VAL A 195 -10.12 15.78 6.62
N VAL A 196 -8.92 16.31 6.40
CA VAL A 196 -7.94 15.77 5.45
C VAL A 196 -6.71 15.37 6.26
N ALA A 197 -6.31 14.10 6.19
CA ALA A 197 -5.15 13.60 6.91
C ALA A 197 -4.38 12.60 6.05
N SER A 198 -3.07 12.79 5.90
CA SER A 198 -2.21 11.90 5.13
C SER A 198 -0.73 12.13 5.40
N ASN A 199 0.10 11.17 5.00
CA ASN A 199 1.55 11.32 4.91
C ASN A 199 1.95 11.44 3.44
N ILE A 200 1.78 12.65 2.92
CA ILE A 200 2.00 12.93 1.50
C ILE A 200 3.50 12.85 1.20
N PRO A 201 3.93 12.05 0.21
CA PRO A 201 5.34 11.99 -0.16
C PRO A 201 5.84 13.36 -0.63
N PHE A 202 7.03 13.73 -0.19
CA PHE A 202 7.71 14.93 -0.66
C PHE A 202 8.50 14.58 -1.94
N GLY A 203 7.99 14.98 -3.10
CA GLY A 203 8.61 14.81 -4.42
C GLY A 203 7.84 15.58 -5.48
N ASP A 204 8.52 15.99 -6.55
CA ASP A 204 7.91 16.68 -7.70
C ASP A 204 6.97 15.77 -8.50
#